data_AF-A0A838SD54-F1
#
_entry.id   AF-A0A838SD54-F1
#
_cell.length_a   1.000
_cell.length_b   1.000
_cell.length_c   1.000
_cell.angle_alpha   90.00
_cell.angle_beta   90.00
_cell.angle_gamma   90.00
#
_symmetry.space_group_name_H-M   'P 1'
#
loop_
_entity.id
_entity.type
_entity.pdbx_description
1 polymer ?
#
loop_
_entity_poly.entity_id
_entity_poly.type
_entity_poly.pdbx_seq_one_letter_code
_entity_poly.pdbx_strand_id
1 'polypeptide(L)' 'MSGMTGELLAHQVMSKCPGFSAILCSGFSYTMNKEKAFAIGLRAYLFKPLLMRDMAQTLQVESPRSYPLQVT' A
#
# COMPACT_ATOMS: atom_id res chain seq x y z
N MET A 1 14.94 -5.53 -0.51
CA MET A 1 14.66 -6.71 0.33
C MET A 1 14.85 -7.91 -0.57
N SER A 2 15.90 -8.71 -0.34
CA SER A 2 16.23 -9.87 -1.16
C SER A 2 15.40 -11.07 -0.69
N GLY A 3 14.76 -11.78 -1.62
CA GLY A 3 14.05 -13.03 -1.36
C GLY A 3 12.52 -12.97 -1.35
N MET A 4 11.90 -11.79 -1.29
CA MET A 4 10.43 -11.65 -1.35
C MET A 4 10.00 -10.31 -1.95
N THR A 5 8.92 -10.30 -2.72
CA THR A 5 8.32 -9.08 -3.26
C THR A 5 7.28 -8.50 -2.29
N GLY A 6 7.10 -7.18 -2.30
CA GLY A 6 6.02 -6.54 -1.56
C GLY A 6 4.63 -7.02 -1.98
N GLU A 7 4.49 -7.43 -3.26
CA GLU A 7 3.29 -8.10 -3.81
C GLU A 7 2.93 -9.36 -3.02
N LEU A 8 3.86 -10.31 -2.94
CA LEU A 8 3.63 -11.59 -2.26
C LEU A 8 3.33 -11.38 -0.78
N LEU A 9 4.05 -10.44 -0.15
CA LEU A 9 3.85 -10.12 1.26
C LEU A 9 2.46 -9.56 1.50
N ALA A 10 2.04 -8.55 0.73
CA ALA A 10 0.74 -7.94 0.89
C ALA A 10 -0.39 -8.95 0.67
N HIS A 11 -0.27 -9.77 -0.38
CA HIS A 11 -1.23 -10.83 -0.65
C HIS A 11 -1.36 -11.82 0.52
N GLN A 12 -0.24 -12.30 1.08
CA GLN A 12 -0.25 -13.23 2.21
C GLN A 12 -0.82 -12.61 3.49
N VAL A 13 -0.49 -11.34 3.77
CA VAL A 13 -1.02 -10.62 4.94
C VAL A 13 -2.52 -10.44 4.81
N MET A 14 -3.00 -9.94 3.67
CA MET A 14 -4.43 -9.72 3.45
C MET A 14 -5.24 -11.03 3.46
N SER A 15 -4.65 -12.12 2.96
CA SER A 15 -5.27 -13.45 3.00
C SER A 15 -5.46 -13.96 4.45
N LYS A 16 -4.55 -13.61 5.36
CA LYS A 16 -4.62 -14.00 6.79
C LYS A 16 -5.39 -12.99 7.65
N CYS A 17 -5.43 -11.72 7.25
CA CYS A 17 -6.07 -10.63 7.97
C CYS A 17 -7.02 -9.86 7.03
N PRO A 18 -8.27 -10.30 6.86
CA PRO A 18 -9.23 -9.75 5.88
C PRO A 18 -9.62 -8.27 6.04
N GLY A 19 -9.16 -7.59 7.11
CA GLY A 19 -9.33 -6.15 7.33
C GLY A 19 -8.07 -5.32 7.09
N PHE A 20 -6.95 -5.96 6.77
CA PHE A 20 -5.68 -5.26 6.57
C PHE A 20 -5.69 -4.48 5.26
N SER A 21 -5.39 -3.19 5.33
CA SER A 21 -5.28 -2.32 4.16
C SER A 21 -3.81 -2.12 3.82
N ALA A 22 -3.43 -2.41 2.57
CA ALA A 22 -2.05 -2.31 2.12
C ALA A 22 -1.90 -1.29 0.98
N ILE A 23 -0.84 -0.49 1.06
CA ILE A 23 -0.39 0.46 0.04
C ILE A 23 1.00 0.00 -0.41
N LEU A 24 1.21 -0.16 -1.72
CA LEU A 24 2.49 -0.61 -2.26
C LEU A 24 3.31 0.55 -2.81
N CYS A 25 4.53 0.68 -2.31
CA CYS A 25 5.48 1.73 -2.66
C CYS A 25 6.63 1.13 -3.50
N SER A 26 6.69 1.44 -4.79
CA SER A 26 7.62 0.83 -5.75
C SER A 26 8.49 1.86 -6.44
N GLY A 27 9.81 1.66 -6.50
CA GLY A 27 10.69 2.55 -7.28
C GLY A 27 10.88 2.09 -8.72
N PHE A 28 10.98 0.78 -8.91
CA PHE A 28 11.13 0.16 -10.22
C PHE A 28 10.78 -1.33 -10.09
N SER A 29 9.88 -1.82 -10.94
CA SER A 29 9.53 -3.24 -11.02
C SER A 29 9.05 -3.57 -12.44
N TYR A 30 9.64 -4.59 -13.07
CA TYR A 30 9.20 -5.07 -14.38
C TYR A 30 7.91 -5.90 -14.32
N THR A 31 7.59 -6.44 -13.14
CA THR A 31 6.50 -7.41 -12.95
C THR A 31 5.32 -6.83 -12.16
N MET A 32 5.40 -5.56 -11.77
CA MET A 32 4.38 -4.88 -10.98
C MET A 32 4.14 -3.46 -11.50
N ASN A 33 2.86 -3.15 -11.71
CA ASN A 33 2.36 -1.83 -12.07
C ASN A 33 1.11 -1.50 -11.22
N LYS A 34 0.57 -0.32 -11.44
CA LYS A 34 -0.59 0.19 -10.71
C LYS A 34 -1.82 -0.72 -10.91
N GLU A 35 -2.05 -1.16 -12.14
CA GLU A 35 -3.22 -1.97 -12.53
C GLU A 35 -3.20 -3.33 -11.83
N LYS A 36 -2.04 -4.01 -11.85
CA LYS A 36 -1.84 -5.29 -11.17
C LYS A 36 -1.96 -5.15 -9.66
N ALA A 37 -1.44 -4.05 -9.09
CA ALA A 37 -1.55 -3.78 -7.66
C ALA A 37 -3.01 -3.69 -7.19
N PHE A 38 -3.87 -3.00 -7.95
CA PHE A 38 -5.30 -2.96 -7.63
C PHE A 38 -6.00 -4.30 -7.84
N ALA A 39 -5.62 -5.05 -8.88
CA ALA A 39 -6.21 -6.37 -9.16
C ALA A 39 -5.99 -7.37 -8.02
N ILE A 40 -4.89 -7.25 -7.25
CA ILE A 40 -4.61 -8.08 -6.07
C ILE A 40 -5.20 -7.52 -4.77
N GLY A 41 -5.97 -6.42 -4.83
CA GLY A 41 -6.68 -5.84 -3.70
C GLY A 41 -5.93 -4.76 -2.90
N LEU A 42 -4.79 -4.26 -3.40
CA LEU A 42 -4.12 -3.13 -2.75
C LEU A 42 -4.95 -1.85 -2.86
N ARG A 43 -4.89 -1.00 -1.84
CA ARG A 43 -5.63 0.26 -1.76
C ARG A 43 -4.97 1.40 -2.52
N ALA A 44 -3.64 1.41 -2.58
CA ALA A 44 -2.92 2.37 -3.41
C ALA A 44 -1.57 1.83 -3.87
N TYR A 45 -1.06 2.45 -4.92
CA TYR A 45 0.26 2.19 -5.49
C TYR A 45 0.99 3.52 -5.70
N LEU A 46 2.15 3.66 -5.05
CA LEU A 46 2.94 4.88 -5.08
C LEU A 46 4.33 4.62 -5.66
N PHE A 47 4.84 5.55 -6.46
CA PHE A 47 6.16 5.45 -7.05
C PHE A 47 7.23 6.10 -6.18
N LYS A 48 8.40 5.46 -6.06
CA LYS A 48 9.58 6.10 -5.47
C LYS A 48 10.30 6.94 -6.55
N PRO A 49 10.92 8.07 -6.17
CA PRO A 49 11.00 8.64 -4.81
C PRO A 49 9.64 9.14 -4.32
N LEU A 50 9.36 8.94 -3.03
CA LEU A 50 8.09 9.28 -2.40
C LEU A 50 8.23 10.55 -1.56
N LEU A 51 7.40 11.55 -1.82
CA LEU A 51 7.32 12.72 -0.95
C LEU A 51 6.41 12.40 0.24
N MET A 52 6.73 12.96 1.41
CA MET A 52 5.91 12.81 2.61
C MET A 52 4.47 13.31 2.39
N ARG A 53 4.30 14.37 1.58
CA ARG A 53 2.99 14.89 1.20
C ARG A 53 2.14 13.84 0.47
N ASP A 54 2.72 13.16 -0.52
CA ASP A 54 2.00 12.16 -1.31
C ASP A 54 1.59 10.96 -0.45
N MET A 55 2.49 10.56 0.46
CA MET A 55 2.21 9.50 1.43
C MET A 55 1.09 9.90 2.39
N ALA A 56 1.16 11.10 2.98
CA ALA A 56 0.14 11.60 3.90
C ALA A 56 -1.23 11.72 3.23
N GLN A 57 -1.29 12.26 2.02
CA GLN A 57 -2.52 12.37 1.25
C GLN A 57 -3.11 10.99 0.95
N THR A 58 -2.28 10.03 0.54
CA THR A 58 -2.74 8.67 0.24
C THR A 58 -3.27 7.98 1.51
N LEU A 59 -2.56 8.11 2.63
CA LEU A 59 -3.03 7.58 3.91
C LEU A 59 -4.35 8.21 4.33
N GLN A 60 -4.53 9.51 4.10
CA GLN A 60 -5.76 10.22 4.46
C GLN A 60 -6.96 9.79 3.59
N VAL A 61 -6.75 9.55 2.29
CA VAL A 61 -7.78 9.05 1.37
C VAL A 61 -8.14 7.60 1.67
N GLU A 62 -7.14 6.75 1.93
CA GLU A 62 -7.33 5.31 2.10
C GLU A 62 -7.64 4.88 3.53
N SER A 63 -7.47 5.76 4.52
CA SER A 63 -7.81 5.46 5.92
C SER A 63 -9.33 5.34 6.07
N PRO A 64 -9.84 4.26 6.71
CA PRO A 64 -11.24 4.22 7.09
C PRO A 64 -11.54 5.40 8.03
N ARG A 65 -12.65 6.10 7.78
CA ARG A 65 -13.14 7.30 8.50
C ARG A 65 -13.25 7.18 10.04
N SER A 66 -12.96 6.01 10.60
CA SER A 66 -13.22 5.62 11.98
C SER A 66 -12.00 5.61 12.90
N TYR A 67 -10.79 5.99 12.44
CA TYR A 67 -9.68 6.23 13.37
C TYR A 67 -9.75 7.67 13.90
N PRO A 68 -10.09 7.91 15.19
CA PRO A 68 -9.91 9.23 15.77
C PRO A 68 -8.42 9.53 15.77
N LEU A 69 -7.99 10.47 14.93
CA LEU A 69 -6.67 11.06 15.01
C LEU A 69 -6.63 11.88 16.30
N GLN A 70 -6.24 11.24 17.40
CA GLN A 70 -5.82 11.96 18.60
C GLN A 70 -4.47 12.60 18.28
N VAL A 71 -4.51 13.80 17.70
CA VAL A 71 -3.34 14.65 17.58
C VAL A 71 -3.19 15.36 18.93
N THR A 72 -2.20 14.93 19.72
CA THR A 72 -1.69 15.68 20.88
C THR A 72 -0.58 16.59 20.42
#